data_AF-A0A2W1GAD0-F1
#
_entry.id   AF-A0A2W1GAD0-F1
#
_cell.length_a   1.000
_cell.length_b   1.000
_cell.length_c   1.000
_cell.angle_alpha   90.00
_cell.angle_beta   90.00
_cell.angle_gamma   90.00
#
_symmetry.space_group_name_H-M   'P 1'
#
loop_
_entity.id
_entity.type
_entity.pdbx_description
1 polymer ?
#
loop_
_entity_poly.entity_id
_entity_poly.type
_entity_poly.pdbx_seq_one_letter_code
_entity_poly.pdbx_strand_id
1 'polypeptide(L)'
;MPPKGKGFLRPKPKGKAKTQEPQTENDILEAADEFEQAAGKWRAGDAVKAVRFFNRAIEAYNEGLKRYPQSFDLAYNKAHLQLVLTEDERMISHLGNKALLLQETLISHRFASSLNPTNIDILFNTAQVLVSLADTGLESGTQVATKKDAIPLLEEAVEILKTCLESQQQQHSQIQAEITKAEASGEYREAWESEHQQPAETQDEDMETDSGTSEAPGDWATVEEPLTPEDILDTCTVQLTALTTLLGLYDPAADLPNIEKRVHDGMDTATNRIPTLIALIDKSPPKKEVDEPKAGPTLSIGSLSTAEEATTTPKEDAIIVTAVFKASVADAQYRCGRTTSTEYAKAVDETFGSLIEGATTTTSPDLSAVHTISAYGDVLMDLASSLADGGQYTTTSPTFATDVDIQWTALTQVQTMFTRLSSAPYTSIMPPSNLADVFIGRGDADLFRFRIALFEDVKPAWRKSAPTLVANAGVFYRGARSYAERADRAQVRGTADAKAIVADILKEVASGSTEIKDNWKGRSTNVAKVLEQMVEEGIVGGENVEGVLKMTL
;
A
#
# COMPACT_ATOMS: atom_id res chain seq x y z
N MET A 1 -25.11 -79.22 4.07
CA MET A 1 -24.23 -79.13 2.89
C MET A 1 -25.05 -78.68 1.69
N PRO A 2 -24.87 -77.42 1.25
CA PRO A 2 -24.70 -77.13 -0.18
C PRO A 2 -23.49 -76.19 -0.45
N PRO A 3 -23.12 -75.94 -1.71
CA PRO A 3 -21.74 -75.68 -2.14
C PRO A 3 -21.39 -74.20 -2.42
N LYS A 4 -20.09 -74.03 -2.70
CA LYS A 4 -19.30 -72.82 -2.97
C LYS A 4 -19.71 -72.03 -4.23
N GLY A 5 -19.50 -70.71 -4.18
CA GLY A 5 -18.74 -69.99 -5.22
C GLY A 5 -19.48 -68.95 -6.07
N LYS A 6 -19.55 -67.69 -5.62
CA LYS A 6 -19.56 -66.50 -6.50
C LYS A 6 -18.57 -65.48 -5.96
N GLY A 7 -17.42 -65.39 -6.62
CA GLY A 7 -16.46 -64.31 -6.41
C GLY A 7 -17.03 -63.02 -6.99
N PHE A 8 -17.42 -62.09 -6.12
CA PHE A 8 -17.58 -60.70 -6.51
C PHE A 8 -16.18 -60.12 -6.73
N LEU A 9 -15.85 -59.87 -7.99
CA LEU A 9 -14.69 -59.09 -8.40
C LEU A 9 -14.78 -57.70 -7.76
N ARG A 10 -13.89 -57.41 -6.80
CA ARG A 10 -13.65 -56.04 -6.37
C ARG A 10 -12.98 -55.30 -7.53
N PRO A 11 -13.47 -54.13 -7.97
CA PRO A 11 -12.74 -53.34 -8.94
C PRO A 11 -11.42 -52.90 -8.30
N LYS A 12 -10.31 -53.16 -8.98
CA LYS A 12 -8.99 -52.63 -8.59
C LYS A 12 -9.08 -51.10 -8.62
N PRO A 13 -8.49 -50.39 -7.64
CA PRO A 13 -8.39 -48.94 -7.73
C PRO A 13 -7.60 -48.62 -9.01
N LYS A 14 -8.17 -47.76 -9.87
CA LYS A 14 -7.46 -47.22 -11.02
C LYS A 14 -6.16 -46.61 -10.49
N GLY A 15 -5.02 -47.15 -10.93
CA GLY A 15 -3.72 -46.59 -10.60
C GLY A 15 -3.69 -45.13 -11.04
N LYS A 16 -3.19 -44.25 -10.18
CA LYS A 16 -2.89 -42.87 -10.56
C LYS A 16 -2.04 -42.93 -11.84
N ALA A 17 -2.52 -42.32 -12.91
CA ALA A 17 -1.70 -42.10 -14.09
C ALA A 17 -0.40 -41.43 -13.62
N LYS A 18 0.75 -41.95 -14.06
CA LYS A 18 2.01 -41.26 -13.86
C LYS A 18 1.84 -39.88 -14.50
N THR A 19 1.96 -38.82 -13.72
CA THR A 19 2.09 -37.46 -14.23
C THR A 19 3.19 -37.49 -15.27
N GLN A 20 2.83 -37.24 -16.53
CA GLN A 20 3.77 -37.15 -17.63
C GLN A 20 4.71 -35.98 -17.30
N GLU A 21 6.03 -36.18 -17.40
CA GLU A 21 6.95 -35.07 -17.18
C GLU A 21 6.68 -34.01 -18.25
N PRO A 22 6.50 -32.72 -17.87
CA PRO A 22 6.17 -31.67 -18.82
C PRO A 22 7.29 -31.55 -19.87
N GLN A 23 6.92 -31.60 -21.14
CA GLN A 23 7.85 -31.68 -22.27
C GLN A 23 7.91 -30.39 -23.07
N THR A 24 6.79 -29.68 -23.19
CA THR A 24 6.69 -28.39 -23.90
C THR A 24 6.70 -27.21 -22.92
N GLU A 25 6.89 -26.00 -23.45
CA GLU A 25 6.74 -24.76 -22.68
C GLU A 25 5.33 -24.66 -22.05
N ASN A 26 4.29 -24.95 -22.83
CA ASN A 26 2.90 -24.95 -22.36
C ASN A 26 2.65 -26.00 -21.27
N ASP A 27 3.25 -27.19 -21.38
CA ASP A 27 3.12 -28.22 -20.33
C ASP A 27 3.72 -27.75 -18.99
N ILE A 28 4.78 -26.92 -19.05
CA ILE A 28 5.41 -26.35 -17.86
C ILE A 28 4.55 -25.23 -17.27
N LEU A 29 3.98 -24.38 -18.12
CA LEU A 29 3.04 -23.33 -17.71
C LEU A 29 1.80 -23.94 -17.02
N GLU A 30 1.19 -24.96 -17.63
CA GLU A 30 0.03 -25.67 -17.07
C GLU A 30 0.37 -26.33 -15.73
N ALA A 31 1.53 -27.01 -15.65
CA ALA A 31 1.96 -27.63 -14.39
C ALA A 31 2.22 -26.60 -13.28
N ALA A 32 2.75 -25.42 -13.63
CA ALA A 32 2.96 -24.34 -12.67
C ALA A 32 1.62 -23.75 -12.20
N ASP A 33 0.68 -23.50 -13.11
CA ASP A 33 -0.66 -23.01 -12.79
C ASP A 33 -1.42 -24.01 -11.89
N GLU A 34 -1.33 -25.32 -12.15
CA GLU A 34 -1.91 -26.33 -11.25
C GLU A 34 -1.39 -26.22 -9.80
N PHE A 35 -0.09 -25.91 -9.64
CA PHE A 35 0.48 -25.69 -8.32
C PHE A 35 -0.01 -24.38 -7.68
N GLU A 36 -0.17 -23.30 -8.44
CA GLU A 36 -0.72 -22.03 -7.97
C GLU A 36 -2.19 -22.17 -7.53
N GLN A 37 -3.02 -22.80 -8.36
CA GLN A 37 -4.41 -23.11 -8.00
C GLN A 37 -4.50 -24.02 -6.77
N ALA A 38 -3.60 -25.00 -6.66
CA ALA A 38 -3.52 -25.84 -5.47
C ALA A 38 -3.13 -25.04 -4.24
N ALA A 39 -2.22 -24.06 -4.36
CA ALA A 39 -1.82 -23.18 -3.28
C ALA A 39 -2.98 -22.27 -2.82
N GLY A 40 -3.73 -21.69 -3.77
CA GLY A 40 -4.89 -20.85 -3.51
C GLY A 40 -5.92 -21.51 -2.59
N LYS A 41 -6.15 -22.83 -2.75
CA LYS A 41 -7.04 -23.62 -1.90
C LYS A 41 -6.63 -23.66 -0.42
N TRP A 42 -5.34 -23.49 -0.12
CA TRP A 42 -4.81 -23.50 1.25
C TRP A 42 -4.54 -22.09 1.79
N ARG A 43 -4.61 -21.05 0.95
CA ARG A 43 -4.23 -19.67 1.27
C ARG A 43 -4.98 -19.11 2.49
N ALA A 44 -6.29 -19.40 2.60
CA ALA A 44 -7.12 -18.92 3.69
C ALA A 44 -6.97 -19.68 5.03
N GLY A 45 -6.31 -20.84 5.05
CA GLY A 45 -6.31 -21.74 6.22
C GLY A 45 -4.94 -22.25 6.67
N ASP A 46 -4.16 -22.82 5.75
CA ASP A 46 -2.85 -23.42 6.05
C ASP A 46 -1.78 -22.75 5.19
N ALA A 47 -1.28 -21.62 5.69
CA ALA A 47 -0.28 -20.80 5.01
C ALA A 47 1.02 -21.57 4.74
N VAL A 48 1.45 -22.43 5.67
CA VAL A 48 2.64 -23.29 5.48
C VAL A 48 2.45 -24.24 4.29
N LYS A 49 1.25 -24.81 4.15
CA LYS A 49 0.95 -25.69 3.02
C LYS A 49 0.80 -24.93 1.71
N ALA A 50 0.18 -23.75 1.72
CA ALA A 50 0.11 -22.87 0.55
C ALA A 50 1.52 -22.52 0.05
N VAL A 51 2.41 -22.09 0.94
CA VAL A 51 3.83 -21.78 0.64
C VAL A 51 4.55 -22.96 -0.02
N ARG A 52 4.28 -24.21 0.40
CA ARG A 52 4.89 -25.39 -0.25
C ARG A 52 4.43 -25.57 -1.69
N PHE A 53 3.18 -25.25 -2.01
CA PHE A 53 2.68 -25.33 -3.39
C PHE A 53 3.21 -24.17 -4.23
N PHE A 54 3.24 -22.95 -3.70
CA PHE A 54 3.84 -21.81 -4.39
C PHE A 54 5.33 -22.02 -4.70
N ASN A 55 6.11 -22.57 -3.76
CA ASN A 55 7.51 -22.92 -4.03
C ASN A 55 7.65 -23.96 -5.15
N ARG A 56 6.70 -24.90 -5.29
CA ARG A 56 6.71 -25.85 -6.42
C ARG A 56 6.38 -25.19 -7.75
N ALA A 57 5.47 -24.21 -7.76
CA ALA A 57 5.22 -23.40 -8.97
C ALA A 57 6.49 -22.64 -9.37
N ILE A 58 7.17 -21.98 -8.42
CA ILE A 58 8.45 -21.29 -8.67
C ILE A 58 9.53 -22.25 -9.18
N GLU A 59 9.64 -23.46 -8.60
CA GLU A 59 10.54 -24.50 -9.08
C GLU A 59 10.21 -24.92 -10.52
N ALA A 60 8.93 -25.10 -10.86
CA ALA A 60 8.49 -25.42 -12.21
C ALA A 60 8.88 -24.32 -13.21
N TYR A 61 8.65 -23.04 -12.88
CA TYR A 61 9.09 -21.92 -13.70
C TYR A 61 10.61 -21.87 -13.85
N ASN A 62 11.37 -22.10 -12.78
CA ASN A 62 12.84 -22.12 -12.84
C ASN A 62 13.36 -23.24 -13.76
N GLU A 63 12.78 -24.44 -13.70
CA GLU A 63 13.13 -25.53 -14.62
C GLU A 63 12.68 -25.22 -16.07
N GLY A 64 11.54 -24.56 -16.24
CA GLY A 64 11.09 -24.02 -17.52
C GLY A 64 12.09 -23.06 -18.14
N LEU A 65 12.53 -22.06 -17.39
CA LEU A 65 13.47 -21.04 -17.86
C LEU A 65 14.87 -21.60 -18.15
N LYS A 66 15.26 -22.72 -17.53
CA LYS A 66 16.50 -23.43 -17.92
C LYS A 66 16.39 -24.03 -19.33
N ARG A 67 15.20 -24.49 -19.72
CA ARG A 67 14.93 -25.10 -21.04
C ARG A 67 14.56 -24.07 -22.10
N TYR A 68 13.82 -23.04 -21.71
CA TYR A 68 13.28 -21.97 -22.55
C TYR A 68 13.70 -20.59 -22.01
N PRO A 69 15.00 -20.22 -22.10
CA PRO A 69 15.54 -19.01 -21.48
C PRO A 69 15.09 -17.69 -22.13
N GLN A 70 14.29 -17.74 -23.19
CA GLN A 70 13.73 -16.58 -23.87
C GLN A 70 12.20 -16.53 -23.78
N SER A 71 11.60 -17.44 -23.01
CA SER A 71 10.16 -17.45 -22.77
C SER A 71 9.79 -16.25 -21.89
N PHE A 72 9.05 -15.30 -22.46
CA PHE A 72 8.49 -14.20 -21.69
C PHE A 72 7.43 -14.71 -20.72
N ASP A 73 6.55 -15.62 -21.13
CA ASP A 73 5.43 -16.09 -20.31
C ASP A 73 5.90 -16.80 -19.03
N LEU A 74 6.91 -17.68 -19.14
CA LEU A 74 7.52 -18.32 -17.97
C LEU A 74 8.21 -17.30 -17.06
N ALA A 75 8.85 -16.28 -17.62
CA ALA A 75 9.54 -15.24 -16.86
C ALA A 75 8.54 -14.32 -16.14
N TYR A 76 7.49 -13.90 -16.85
CA TYR A 76 6.43 -13.03 -16.37
C TYR A 76 5.64 -13.69 -15.25
N ASN A 77 5.12 -14.90 -15.47
CA ASN A 77 4.30 -15.60 -14.48
C ASN A 77 5.09 -15.92 -13.20
N LYS A 78 6.36 -16.31 -13.34
CA LYS A 78 7.26 -16.47 -12.18
C LYS A 78 7.36 -15.18 -11.38
N ALA A 79 7.66 -14.08 -12.05
CA ALA A 79 7.93 -12.82 -11.39
C ALA A 79 6.66 -12.23 -10.77
N HIS A 80 5.51 -12.34 -11.45
CA HIS A 80 4.20 -11.99 -10.93
C HIS A 80 3.83 -12.81 -9.69
N LEU A 81 4.00 -14.13 -9.72
CA LEU A 81 3.76 -14.98 -8.55
C LEU A 81 4.64 -14.55 -7.36
N GLN A 82 5.91 -14.24 -7.60
CA GLN A 82 6.81 -13.75 -6.54
C GLN A 82 6.32 -12.42 -5.95
N LEU A 83 5.81 -11.48 -6.76
CA LEU A 83 5.20 -10.23 -6.28
C LEU A 83 3.99 -10.51 -5.39
N VAL A 84 3.03 -11.32 -5.86
CA VAL A 84 1.82 -11.70 -5.11
C VAL A 84 2.15 -12.33 -3.74
N LEU A 85 3.26 -13.06 -3.64
CA LEU A 85 3.71 -13.64 -2.37
C LEU A 85 4.33 -12.61 -1.42
N THR A 86 4.92 -11.54 -1.94
CA THR A 86 5.50 -10.45 -1.14
C THR A 86 4.46 -9.48 -0.58
N GLU A 87 3.23 -9.52 -1.08
CA GLU A 87 2.10 -8.70 -0.59
C GLU A 87 1.32 -9.39 0.54
N ASP A 88 1.38 -10.72 0.63
CA ASP A 88 0.65 -11.50 1.62
C ASP A 88 1.46 -11.66 2.92
N GLU A 89 1.21 -10.79 3.90
CA GLU A 89 1.91 -10.80 5.21
C GLU A 89 1.89 -12.18 5.90
N ARG A 90 0.81 -12.96 5.71
CA ARG A 90 0.70 -14.31 6.29
C ARG A 90 1.71 -15.27 5.66
N MET A 91 1.94 -15.15 4.35
CA MET A 91 2.91 -15.96 3.62
C MET A 91 4.34 -15.52 3.92
N ILE A 92 4.60 -14.21 4.00
CA ILE A 92 5.93 -13.66 4.31
C ILE A 92 6.48 -14.25 5.61
N SER A 93 5.64 -14.40 6.64
CA SER A 93 6.02 -14.99 7.92
C SER A 93 6.63 -16.41 7.83
N HIS A 94 6.31 -17.13 6.75
CA HIS A 94 6.81 -18.48 6.46
C HIS A 94 7.88 -18.52 5.38
N LEU A 95 7.97 -17.50 4.52
CA LEU A 95 8.94 -17.40 3.43
C LEU A 95 10.28 -16.79 3.87
N GLY A 96 10.26 -15.93 4.90
CA GLY A 96 11.47 -15.38 5.51
C GLY A 96 11.50 -13.85 5.48
N ASN A 97 12.66 -13.29 5.17
CA ASN A 97 12.87 -11.83 5.20
C ASN A 97 12.27 -11.16 3.95
N LYS A 98 11.31 -10.23 4.16
CA LYS A 98 10.61 -9.50 3.09
C LYS A 98 11.56 -8.78 2.12
N ALA A 99 12.61 -8.13 2.63
CA ALA A 99 13.56 -7.41 1.77
C ALA A 99 14.34 -8.34 0.84
N LEU A 100 14.74 -9.53 1.31
CA LEU A 100 15.41 -10.52 0.46
C LEU A 100 14.46 -11.10 -0.60
N LEU A 101 13.20 -11.33 -0.23
CA LEU A 101 12.18 -11.80 -1.18
C LEU A 101 11.93 -10.76 -2.28
N LEU A 102 11.76 -9.48 -1.91
CA LEU A 102 11.59 -8.38 -2.87
C LEU A 102 12.81 -8.19 -3.77
N GLN A 103 14.03 -8.40 -3.27
CA GLN A 103 15.24 -8.39 -4.11
C GLN A 103 15.22 -9.52 -5.14
N GLU A 104 14.78 -10.73 -4.76
CA GLU A 104 14.62 -11.85 -5.69
C GLU A 104 13.53 -11.57 -6.72
N THR A 105 12.38 -11.04 -6.30
CA THR A 105 11.29 -10.61 -7.19
C THR A 105 11.78 -9.58 -8.19
N LEU A 106 12.56 -8.58 -7.76
CA LEU A 106 13.11 -7.56 -8.64
C LEU A 106 14.04 -8.15 -9.72
N ILE A 107 14.85 -9.16 -9.36
CA ILE A 107 15.71 -9.85 -10.33
C ILE A 107 14.85 -10.55 -11.39
N SER A 108 13.79 -11.24 -10.98
CA SER A 108 12.87 -11.90 -11.92
C SER A 108 12.13 -10.90 -12.81
N HIS A 109 11.67 -9.77 -12.26
CA HIS A 109 11.02 -8.72 -13.05
C HIS A 109 11.98 -8.05 -14.04
N ARG A 110 13.21 -7.74 -13.64
CA ARG A 110 14.24 -7.21 -14.56
C ARG A 110 14.55 -8.21 -15.69
N PHE A 111 14.56 -9.50 -15.38
CA PHE A 111 14.73 -10.53 -16.39
C PHE A 111 13.54 -10.56 -17.38
N ALA A 112 12.29 -10.60 -16.89
CA ALA A 112 11.11 -10.55 -17.75
C ALA A 112 11.03 -9.25 -18.58
N SER A 113 11.35 -8.11 -17.98
CA SER A 113 11.43 -6.81 -18.66
C SER A 113 12.50 -6.79 -19.76
N SER A 114 13.62 -7.51 -19.58
CA SER A 114 14.64 -7.63 -20.64
C SER A 114 14.17 -8.42 -21.86
N LEU A 115 13.17 -9.31 -21.70
CA LEU A 115 12.58 -10.09 -22.79
C LEU A 115 11.47 -9.30 -23.52
N ASN A 116 10.68 -8.50 -22.79
CA ASN A 116 9.65 -7.64 -23.35
C ASN A 116 9.60 -6.27 -22.64
N PRO A 117 10.41 -5.30 -23.06
CA PRO A 117 10.55 -4.02 -22.35
C PRO A 117 9.36 -3.07 -22.54
N THR A 118 8.43 -3.39 -23.44
CA THR A 118 7.27 -2.56 -23.78
C THR A 118 5.95 -3.08 -23.19
N ASN A 119 5.96 -4.25 -22.53
CA ASN A 119 4.76 -4.77 -21.88
C ASN A 119 4.39 -3.89 -20.68
N ILE A 120 3.14 -3.47 -20.59
CA ILE A 120 2.68 -2.50 -19.59
C ILE A 120 2.64 -3.13 -18.20
N ASP A 121 2.15 -4.36 -18.08
CA ASP A 121 2.02 -5.05 -16.80
C ASP A 121 3.39 -5.27 -16.15
N ILE A 122 4.40 -5.69 -16.92
CA ILE A 122 5.74 -5.86 -16.38
C ILE A 122 6.36 -4.53 -15.97
N LEU A 123 6.10 -3.42 -16.69
CA LEU A 123 6.56 -2.09 -16.29
C LEU A 123 5.92 -1.68 -14.95
N PHE A 124 4.59 -1.79 -14.85
CA PHE A 124 3.85 -1.46 -13.65
C PHE A 124 4.30 -2.29 -12.44
N ASN A 125 4.33 -3.62 -12.58
CA ASN A 125 4.72 -4.54 -11.51
C ASN A 125 6.20 -4.37 -11.10
N THR A 126 7.10 -4.10 -12.05
CA THR A 126 8.51 -3.80 -11.73
C THR A 126 8.62 -2.55 -10.88
N ALA A 127 7.86 -1.50 -11.20
CA ALA A 127 7.85 -0.28 -10.39
C ALA A 127 7.26 -0.52 -9.00
N GLN A 128 6.18 -1.29 -8.87
CA GLN A 128 5.62 -1.66 -7.56
C GLN A 128 6.62 -2.40 -6.67
N VAL A 129 7.41 -3.31 -7.24
CA VAL A 129 8.48 -4.01 -6.51
C VAL A 129 9.57 -3.05 -6.04
N LEU A 130 10.00 -2.12 -6.89
CA LEU A 130 10.99 -1.11 -6.54
C LEU A 130 10.51 -0.22 -5.38
N VAL A 131 9.26 0.26 -5.45
CA VAL A 131 8.62 1.04 -4.37
C VAL A 131 8.54 0.22 -3.09
N SER A 132 8.02 -1.01 -3.15
CA SER A 132 7.89 -1.89 -1.99
C SER A 132 9.23 -2.23 -1.34
N LEU A 133 10.29 -2.39 -2.14
CA LEU A 133 11.65 -2.64 -1.65
C LEU A 133 12.23 -1.40 -0.96
N ALA A 134 12.01 -0.22 -1.53
CA ALA A 134 12.41 1.05 -0.93
C ALA A 134 11.72 1.26 0.43
N ASP A 135 10.39 1.08 0.48
CA ASP A 135 9.59 1.25 1.70
C ASP A 135 10.00 0.24 2.79
N THR A 136 10.17 -1.03 2.43
CA THR A 136 10.65 -2.06 3.38
C THR A 136 12.03 -1.71 3.96
N GLY A 137 12.90 -1.10 3.14
CA GLY A 137 14.21 -0.62 3.56
C GLY A 137 14.12 0.57 4.53
N LEU A 138 13.23 1.52 4.25
CA LEU A 138 12.96 2.69 5.09
C LEU A 138 12.33 2.30 6.44
N GLU A 139 11.36 1.38 6.46
CA GLU A 139 10.75 0.87 7.69
C GLU A 139 11.74 0.13 8.60
N SER A 140 12.74 -0.52 8.00
CA SER A 140 13.69 -1.37 8.71
C SER A 140 14.77 -0.58 9.47
N GLY A 141 15.12 0.64 9.04
CA GLY A 141 16.27 1.36 9.58
C GLY A 141 16.10 2.88 9.73
N THR A 142 16.64 3.42 10.83
CA THR A 142 16.83 4.86 11.12
C THR A 142 18.12 5.43 10.51
N GLN A 143 18.82 4.66 9.68
CA GLN A 143 20.17 5.02 9.24
C GLN A 143 20.16 5.81 7.93
N VAL A 144 20.96 6.87 7.85
CA VAL A 144 21.23 7.61 6.60
C VAL A 144 21.58 6.70 5.41
N ALA A 145 22.16 5.52 5.69
CA ALA A 145 22.42 4.49 4.68
C ALA A 145 21.15 3.93 4.02
N THR A 146 20.08 3.64 4.78
CA THR A 146 18.82 3.12 4.23
C THR A 146 18.12 4.15 3.35
N LYS A 147 18.17 5.43 3.74
CA LYS A 147 17.68 6.54 2.91
C LYS A 147 18.43 6.64 1.57
N LYS A 148 19.77 6.50 1.60
CA LYS A 148 20.60 6.53 0.38
C LYS A 148 20.35 5.36 -0.55
N ASP A 149 20.03 4.18 -0.02
CA ASP A 149 19.73 3.00 -0.82
C ASP A 149 18.31 3.04 -1.42
N ALA A 150 17.37 3.74 -0.76
CA ALA A 150 15.99 3.89 -1.24
C ALA A 150 15.84 4.86 -2.42
N ILE A 151 16.60 5.97 -2.43
CA ILE A 151 16.54 6.99 -3.49
C ILE A 151 16.68 6.39 -4.91
N PRO A 152 17.72 5.60 -5.25
CA PRO A 152 17.88 5.08 -6.61
C PRO A 152 16.75 4.12 -7.02
N LEU A 153 16.17 3.37 -6.07
CA LEU A 153 15.04 2.47 -6.34
C LEU A 153 13.78 3.28 -6.71
N LEU A 154 13.49 4.34 -5.94
CA LEU A 154 12.35 5.22 -6.20
C LEU A 154 12.54 6.03 -7.49
N GLU A 155 13.76 6.50 -7.77
CA GLU A 155 14.07 7.18 -9.03
C GLU A 155 13.85 6.27 -10.24
N GLU A 156 14.32 5.01 -10.17
CA GLU A 156 14.06 4.01 -11.21
C GLU A 156 12.56 3.73 -11.35
N ALA A 157 11.83 3.56 -10.24
CA ALA A 157 10.39 3.32 -10.26
C ALA A 157 9.62 4.47 -10.94
N VAL A 158 9.95 5.73 -10.62
CA VAL A 158 9.30 6.91 -11.20
C VAL A 158 9.51 6.99 -12.72
N GLU A 159 10.70 6.69 -13.23
CA GLU A 159 10.96 6.68 -14.68
C GLU A 159 10.25 5.52 -15.39
N ILE A 160 10.17 4.34 -14.76
CA ILE A 160 9.38 3.21 -15.28
C ILE A 160 7.89 3.56 -15.30
N LEU A 161 7.34 4.14 -14.23
CA LEU A 161 5.94 4.56 -14.15
C LEU A 161 5.61 5.64 -15.16
N LYS A 162 6.52 6.58 -15.42
CA LYS A 162 6.35 7.56 -16.49
C LYS A 162 6.19 6.89 -17.85
N THR A 163 7.06 5.94 -18.17
CA THR A 163 7.00 5.14 -19.41
C THR A 163 5.71 4.32 -19.49
N CYS A 164 5.31 3.72 -18.37
CA CYS A 164 4.07 2.94 -18.24
C CYS A 164 2.84 3.81 -18.53
N LEU A 165 2.75 4.99 -17.90
CA LEU A 165 1.64 5.93 -18.10
C LEU A 165 1.54 6.43 -19.54
N GLU A 166 2.67 6.73 -20.18
CA GLU A 166 2.69 7.14 -21.59
C GLU A 166 2.17 6.02 -22.51
N SER A 167 2.59 4.77 -22.24
CA SER A 167 2.14 3.59 -22.99
C SER A 167 0.65 3.30 -22.78
N GLN A 168 0.19 3.37 -21.53
CA GLN A 168 -1.21 3.20 -21.14
C GLN A 168 -2.11 4.25 -21.79
N GLN A 169 -1.73 5.52 -21.75
CA GLN A 169 -2.50 6.59 -22.38
C GLN A 169 -2.58 6.43 -23.90
N GLN A 170 -1.48 6.00 -24.53
CA GLN A 170 -1.46 5.71 -25.96
C GLN A 170 -2.40 4.55 -26.31
N GLN A 171 -2.32 3.42 -25.58
CA GLN A 171 -3.18 2.27 -25.80
C GLN A 171 -4.66 2.59 -25.56
N HIS A 172 -4.99 3.25 -24.45
CA HIS A 172 -6.37 3.67 -24.15
C HIS A 172 -6.94 4.58 -25.25
N SER A 173 -6.13 5.52 -25.77
CA SER A 173 -6.54 6.39 -26.87
C SER A 173 -6.78 5.61 -28.18
N GLN A 174 -5.94 4.62 -28.47
CA GLN A 174 -6.08 3.74 -29.63
C GLN A 174 -7.36 2.89 -29.52
N ILE A 175 -7.57 2.22 -28.39
CA ILE A 175 -8.78 1.42 -28.10
C ILE A 175 -10.02 2.29 -28.25
N GLN A 176 -10.01 3.50 -27.67
CA GLN A 176 -11.15 4.41 -27.76
C GLN A 176 -11.44 4.85 -29.21
N ALA A 177 -10.40 5.09 -30.01
CA ALA A 177 -10.54 5.44 -31.42
C ALA A 177 -11.10 4.27 -32.25
N GLU A 178 -10.68 3.04 -31.94
CA GLU A 178 -11.20 1.83 -32.57
C GLU A 178 -12.67 1.59 -32.23
N ILE A 179 -13.05 1.76 -30.96
CA ILE A 179 -14.46 1.69 -30.52
C ILE A 179 -15.30 2.73 -31.26
N THR A 180 -14.88 3.99 -31.30
CA THR A 180 -15.61 5.05 -32.01
C THR A 180 -15.71 4.78 -33.52
N LYS A 181 -14.67 4.20 -34.13
CA LYS A 181 -14.70 3.80 -35.54
C LYS A 181 -15.68 2.63 -35.77
N ALA A 182 -15.69 1.63 -34.90
CA ALA A 182 -16.62 0.50 -34.95
C ALA A 182 -18.07 0.98 -34.79
N GLU A 183 -18.34 1.89 -33.85
CA GLU A 183 -19.65 2.52 -33.66
C GLU A 183 -20.09 3.34 -34.89
N ALA A 184 -19.17 4.11 -35.49
CA ALA A 184 -19.44 4.92 -36.67
C ALA A 184 -19.63 4.10 -37.95
N SER A 185 -18.95 2.95 -38.05
CA SER A 185 -19.06 2.03 -39.20
C SER A 185 -20.33 1.17 -39.19
N GLY A 186 -21.02 1.08 -38.04
CA GLY A 186 -22.20 0.25 -37.87
C GLY A 186 -21.92 -1.25 -37.65
N GLU A 187 -20.65 -1.68 -37.69
CA GLU A 187 -20.24 -3.07 -37.45
C GLU A 187 -20.67 -3.57 -36.05
N TYR A 188 -20.74 -2.68 -35.06
CA TYR A 188 -21.24 -2.99 -33.72
C TYR A 188 -22.73 -3.38 -33.71
N ARG A 189 -23.52 -2.87 -34.66
CA ARG A 189 -24.95 -3.16 -34.79
C ARG A 189 -25.20 -4.46 -35.54
N GLU A 190 -24.39 -4.75 -36.57
CA GLU A 190 -24.49 -6.01 -37.32
C GLU A 190 -24.05 -7.22 -36.49
N ALA A 191 -23.04 -7.09 -35.61
CA ALA A 191 -22.62 -8.19 -34.73
C ALA A 191 -23.68 -8.53 -33.65
N TRP A 192 -24.34 -7.53 -33.06
CA TRP A 192 -25.38 -7.73 -32.04
C TRP A 192 -26.76 -8.10 -32.60
N GLU A 193 -27.13 -7.62 -33.80
CA GLU A 193 -28.41 -7.98 -34.45
C GLU A 193 -28.34 -9.38 -35.10
N SER A 194 -27.15 -9.89 -35.45
CA SER A 194 -26.97 -11.23 -36.03
C SER A 194 -27.17 -12.38 -35.03
N GLU A 195 -26.96 -12.15 -33.72
CA GLU A 195 -27.19 -13.17 -32.67
C GLU A 195 -28.66 -13.27 -32.22
N HIS A 196 -29.53 -12.32 -32.56
CA HIS A 196 -30.94 -12.30 -32.13
C HIS A 196 -31.94 -12.69 -33.22
N GLN A 197 -31.50 -13.24 -34.35
CA GLN A 197 -32.38 -13.77 -35.41
C GLN A 197 -31.99 -15.18 -35.84
N GLN A 198 -32.04 -16.14 -34.92
CA GLN A 198 -32.38 -17.52 -35.25
C GLN A 198 -33.71 -17.88 -34.61
N PRO A 199 -34.78 -18.13 -35.40
CA PRO A 199 -35.96 -18.79 -34.89
C PRO A 199 -35.60 -20.22 -34.50
N ALA A 200 -35.94 -20.60 -33.28
CA ALA A 200 -35.97 -21.98 -32.85
C ALA A 200 -37.04 -22.73 -33.67
N GLU A 201 -36.62 -23.60 -34.59
CA GLU A 201 -37.46 -24.66 -35.11
C GLU A 201 -36.79 -26.02 -34.87
N THR A 202 -37.45 -26.78 -34.01
CA THR A 202 -37.28 -28.21 -33.75
C THR A 202 -37.53 -29.02 -35.03
N GLN A 203 -36.59 -29.88 -35.40
CA GLN A 203 -36.90 -31.14 -36.09
C GLN A 203 -35.76 -32.15 -35.89
N ASP A 204 -36.10 -33.26 -35.25
CA ASP A 204 -35.34 -34.51 -35.25
C ASP A 204 -35.12 -34.99 -36.68
N GLU A 205 -33.90 -35.41 -37.04
CA GLU A 205 -33.66 -36.56 -37.91
C GLU A 205 -32.18 -37.00 -37.84
N ASP A 206 -31.98 -38.28 -37.58
CA ASP A 206 -30.71 -39.00 -37.59
C ASP A 206 -29.98 -38.86 -38.94
N MET A 207 -28.69 -38.48 -38.91
CA MET A 207 -27.76 -38.91 -39.96
C MET A 207 -26.32 -38.93 -39.45
N GLU A 208 -25.77 -40.13 -39.31
CA GLU A 208 -24.33 -40.32 -39.29
C GLU A 208 -23.72 -39.92 -40.64
N THR A 209 -22.70 -39.07 -40.61
CA THR A 209 -21.59 -39.15 -41.56
C THR A 209 -20.28 -38.75 -40.87
N ASP A 210 -19.42 -39.75 -40.78
CA ASP A 210 -17.99 -39.70 -40.57
C ASP A 210 -17.32 -38.63 -41.46
N SER A 211 -16.66 -37.66 -40.84
CA SER A 211 -15.64 -36.83 -41.48
C SER A 211 -14.63 -36.37 -40.45
N GLY A 212 -13.58 -37.19 -40.30
CA GLY A 212 -12.36 -36.79 -39.63
C GLY A 212 -11.75 -35.55 -40.27
N THR A 213 -11.83 -34.44 -39.55
CA THR A 213 -10.91 -33.32 -39.69
C THR A 213 -10.19 -33.17 -38.37
N SER A 214 -8.90 -33.48 -38.41
CA SER A 214 -7.94 -33.25 -37.34
C SER A 214 -8.06 -31.82 -36.80
N GLU A 215 -8.48 -31.68 -35.56
CA GLU A 215 -8.26 -30.48 -34.78
C GLU A 215 -6.76 -30.27 -34.67
N ALA A 216 -6.27 -29.21 -35.31
CA ALA A 216 -4.95 -28.67 -35.03
C ALA A 216 -4.93 -28.19 -33.56
N PRO A 217 -3.75 -28.19 -32.90
CA PRO A 217 -3.64 -27.75 -31.51
C PRO A 217 -4.20 -26.33 -31.39
N GLY A 218 -5.17 -26.12 -30.51
CA GLY A 218 -5.79 -24.82 -30.32
C GLY A 218 -4.75 -23.78 -29.94
N ASP A 219 -4.60 -22.76 -30.79
CA ASP A 219 -3.95 -21.51 -30.41
C ASP A 219 -4.77 -20.90 -29.27
N TRP A 220 -4.16 -20.74 -28.10
CA TRP A 220 -4.73 -19.99 -27.00
C TRP A 220 -4.73 -18.52 -27.40
N ALA A 221 -5.90 -17.97 -27.72
CA ALA A 221 -6.08 -16.54 -27.92
C ALA A 221 -6.30 -15.88 -26.54
N THR A 222 -5.32 -15.12 -26.07
CA THR A 222 -5.45 -14.31 -24.85
C THR A 222 -6.44 -13.19 -25.12
N VAL A 223 -7.56 -13.19 -24.39
CA VAL A 223 -8.48 -12.04 -24.37
C VAL A 223 -7.87 -11.03 -23.41
N GLU A 224 -7.17 -10.03 -23.93
CA GLU A 224 -6.69 -8.90 -23.12
C GLU A 224 -7.89 -8.05 -22.68
N GLU A 225 -8.07 -7.88 -21.37
CA GLU A 225 -9.07 -6.95 -20.86
C GLU A 225 -8.71 -5.53 -21.31
N PRO A 226 -9.70 -4.74 -21.77
CA PRO A 226 -9.41 -3.41 -22.25
C PRO A 226 -8.96 -2.51 -21.09
N LEU A 227 -7.79 -1.91 -21.25
CA LEU A 227 -7.25 -0.92 -20.30
C LEU A 227 -8.29 0.16 -20.02
N THR A 228 -8.64 0.33 -18.75
CA THR A 228 -9.65 1.27 -18.28
C THR A 228 -9.03 2.53 -17.70
N PRO A 229 -9.80 3.65 -17.59
CA PRO A 229 -9.34 4.82 -16.86
C PRO A 229 -8.99 4.56 -15.38
N GLU A 230 -9.59 3.53 -14.76
CA GLU A 230 -9.31 3.13 -13.37
C GLU A 230 -7.90 2.53 -13.26
N ASP A 231 -7.49 1.66 -14.20
CA ASP A 231 -6.14 1.08 -14.22
C ASP A 231 -5.04 2.15 -14.39
N ILE A 232 -5.34 3.19 -15.19
CA ILE A 232 -4.43 4.33 -15.35
C ILE A 232 -4.38 5.18 -14.06
N LEU A 233 -5.50 5.29 -13.32
CA LEU A 233 -5.52 5.96 -12.02
C LEU A 233 -4.67 5.23 -10.99
N ASP A 234 -4.69 3.90 -10.95
CA ASP A 234 -3.84 3.12 -10.06
C ASP A 234 -2.36 3.40 -10.33
N THR A 235 -1.99 3.46 -11.61
CA THR A 235 -0.62 3.82 -12.02
C THR A 235 -0.25 5.25 -11.61
N CYS A 236 -1.17 6.21 -11.74
CA CYS A 236 -0.96 7.58 -11.26
C CYS A 236 -0.80 7.62 -9.73
N THR A 237 -1.57 6.83 -9.00
CA THR A 237 -1.54 6.74 -7.53
C THR A 237 -0.20 6.21 -7.06
N VAL A 238 0.29 5.10 -7.63
CA VAL A 238 1.63 4.55 -7.32
C VAL A 238 2.73 5.57 -7.65
N GLN A 239 2.64 6.28 -8.78
CA GLN A 239 3.62 7.30 -9.16
C GLN A 239 3.68 8.45 -8.15
N LEU A 240 2.53 9.02 -7.78
CA LEU A 240 2.48 10.14 -6.85
C LEU A 240 2.91 9.74 -5.44
N THR A 241 2.59 8.52 -4.99
CA THR A 241 3.11 7.98 -3.72
C THR A 241 4.64 7.86 -3.75
N ALA A 242 5.21 7.27 -4.81
CA ALA A 242 6.66 7.14 -4.96
C ALA A 242 7.37 8.51 -5.00
N LEU A 243 6.80 9.49 -5.72
CA LEU A 243 7.30 10.86 -5.77
C LEU A 243 7.21 11.55 -4.40
N THR A 244 6.12 11.35 -3.65
CA THR A 244 5.95 11.89 -2.30
C THR A 244 7.07 11.42 -1.37
N THR A 245 7.31 10.10 -1.32
CA THR A 245 8.41 9.52 -0.54
C THR A 245 9.75 10.07 -0.98
N LEU A 246 10.01 10.13 -2.30
CA LEU A 246 11.27 10.60 -2.86
C LEU A 246 11.55 12.07 -2.51
N LEU A 247 10.53 12.95 -2.54
CA LEU A 247 10.67 14.36 -2.14
C LEU A 247 11.07 14.49 -0.67
N GLY A 248 10.56 13.63 0.22
CA GLY A 248 10.94 13.62 1.63
C GLY A 248 12.40 13.24 1.87
N LEU A 249 12.98 12.40 0.99
CA LEU A 249 14.34 11.88 1.12
C LEU A 249 15.43 12.79 0.57
N TYR A 250 15.11 13.67 -0.39
CA TYR A 250 16.10 14.56 -0.99
C TYR A 250 16.64 15.60 0.00
N ASP A 251 17.93 15.96 -0.16
CA ASP A 251 18.52 17.09 0.56
C ASP A 251 18.14 18.39 -0.16
N PRO A 252 17.40 19.32 0.50
CA PRO A 252 16.98 20.58 -0.09
C PRO A 252 18.15 21.43 -0.65
N ALA A 253 19.36 21.30 -0.09
CA ALA A 253 20.52 22.07 -0.50
C ALA A 253 21.30 21.39 -1.66
N ALA A 254 21.37 20.06 -1.68
CA ALA A 254 22.18 19.32 -2.65
C ALA A 254 21.38 18.89 -3.90
N ASP A 255 20.10 18.56 -3.73
CA ASP A 255 19.28 17.88 -4.74
C ASP A 255 18.25 18.79 -5.42
N LEU A 256 18.41 20.11 -5.32
CA LEU A 256 17.45 21.09 -5.84
C LEU A 256 17.00 20.83 -7.31
N PRO A 257 17.89 20.52 -8.28
CA PRO A 257 17.46 20.22 -9.64
C PRO A 257 16.59 18.96 -9.75
N ASN A 258 16.89 17.95 -8.93
CA ASN A 258 16.10 16.72 -8.89
C ASN A 258 14.73 16.99 -8.28
N ILE A 259 14.67 17.73 -7.16
CA ILE A 259 13.42 18.17 -6.54
C ILE A 259 12.55 18.91 -7.56
N GLU A 260 13.09 19.90 -8.27
CA GLU A 260 12.34 20.66 -9.28
C GLU A 260 11.80 19.78 -10.40
N LYS A 261 12.61 18.84 -10.92
CA LYS A 261 12.17 17.89 -11.94
C LYS A 261 11.03 17.02 -11.43
N ARG A 262 11.17 16.43 -10.25
CA ARG A 262 10.17 15.53 -9.65
C ARG A 262 8.87 16.25 -9.30
N VAL A 263 8.95 17.47 -8.77
CA VAL A 263 7.79 18.33 -8.55
C VAL A 263 7.07 18.61 -9.87
N HIS A 264 7.81 18.96 -10.94
CA HIS A 264 7.19 19.22 -12.23
C HIS A 264 6.48 17.99 -12.81
N ASP A 265 7.15 16.83 -12.83
CA ASP A 265 6.58 15.58 -13.34
C ASP A 265 5.32 15.18 -12.54
N GLY A 266 5.36 15.22 -11.20
CA GLY A 266 4.21 14.86 -10.37
C GLY A 266 3.06 15.87 -10.43
N MET A 267 3.37 17.17 -10.59
CA MET A 267 2.33 18.20 -10.71
C MET A 267 1.53 18.03 -12.01
N ASP A 268 2.15 17.64 -13.14
CA ASP A 268 1.39 17.30 -14.36
C ASP A 268 0.38 16.17 -14.11
N THR A 269 0.82 15.10 -13.43
CA THR A 269 -0.06 13.99 -13.05
C THR A 269 -1.21 14.45 -12.14
N ALA A 270 -0.89 15.22 -11.11
CA ALA A 270 -1.83 15.70 -10.10
C ALA A 270 -2.85 16.74 -10.61
N THR A 271 -2.45 17.65 -11.51
CA THR A 271 -3.32 18.75 -11.96
C THR A 271 -3.98 18.51 -13.30
N ASN A 272 -3.39 17.67 -14.16
CA ASN A 272 -3.88 17.44 -15.52
C ASN A 272 -4.39 16.01 -15.72
N ARG A 273 -3.57 15.00 -15.46
CA ARG A 273 -3.90 13.60 -15.79
C ARG A 273 -5.02 13.05 -14.92
N ILE A 274 -4.88 13.09 -13.58
CA ILE A 274 -5.87 12.54 -12.65
C ILE A 274 -7.24 13.20 -12.81
N PRO A 275 -7.39 14.54 -12.84
CA PRO A 275 -8.70 15.16 -13.06
C PRO A 275 -9.34 14.78 -14.40
N THR A 276 -8.54 14.59 -15.45
CA THR A 276 -9.04 14.16 -16.76
C THR A 276 -9.58 12.72 -16.70
N LEU A 277 -8.86 11.81 -16.06
CA LEU A 277 -9.28 10.41 -15.87
C LEU A 277 -10.55 10.32 -15.02
N ILE A 278 -10.61 11.06 -13.91
CA ILE A 278 -11.82 11.14 -13.08
C ILE A 278 -13.02 11.64 -13.90
N ALA A 279 -12.83 12.67 -14.73
CA ALA A 279 -13.88 13.18 -15.58
C ALA A 279 -14.32 12.19 -16.67
N LEU A 280 -13.47 11.24 -17.08
CA LEU A 280 -13.85 10.14 -17.97
C LEU A 280 -14.66 9.07 -17.23
N ILE A 281 -14.23 8.70 -16.02
CA ILE A 281 -14.94 7.74 -15.17
C ILE A 281 -16.35 8.25 -14.86
N ASP A 282 -16.49 9.53 -14.48
CA ASP A 282 -17.78 10.15 -14.14
C ASP A 282 -18.74 10.27 -15.34
N LYS A 283 -18.21 10.22 -16.57
CA LYS A 283 -19.02 10.23 -17.81
C LYS A 283 -19.40 8.83 -18.28
N SER A 284 -18.70 7.79 -17.81
CA SER A 284 -18.98 6.42 -18.19
C SER A 284 -20.26 5.93 -17.49
N PRO A 285 -21.16 5.21 -18.19
CA PRO A 285 -22.34 4.65 -17.53
C PRO A 285 -21.89 3.67 -16.43
N PRO A 286 -22.58 3.63 -15.27
CA PRO A 286 -22.22 2.71 -14.20
C PRO A 286 -22.27 1.27 -14.74
N LYS A 287 -21.19 0.50 -14.49
CA LYS A 287 -21.16 -0.94 -14.77
C LYS A 287 -22.41 -1.55 -14.12
N LYS A 288 -23.30 -2.15 -14.92
CA LYS A 288 -24.28 -3.08 -14.36
C LYS A 288 -23.46 -4.23 -13.80
N GLU A 289 -23.55 -4.46 -12.49
CA GLU A 289 -23.14 -5.73 -11.89
C GLU A 289 -23.83 -6.83 -12.70
N VAL A 290 -23.06 -7.56 -13.50
CA VAL A 290 -23.53 -8.83 -14.05
C VAL A 290 -23.56 -9.74 -12.82
N ASP A 291 -24.76 -10.08 -12.37
CA ASP A 291 -24.99 -11.13 -11.37
C ASP A 291 -24.32 -12.41 -11.88
N GLU A 292 -23.05 -12.63 -11.52
CA GLU A 292 -22.49 -13.96 -11.53
C GLU A 292 -23.36 -14.81 -10.58
N PRO A 293 -23.86 -15.98 -11.01
CA PRO A 293 -24.73 -16.77 -10.19
C PRO A 293 -23.98 -17.16 -8.91
N LYS A 294 -24.40 -16.57 -7.78
CA LYS A 294 -23.93 -16.92 -6.43
C LYS A 294 -23.70 -18.42 -6.34
N ALA A 295 -22.45 -18.82 -6.14
CA ALA A 295 -22.12 -20.18 -5.76
C ALA A 295 -23.03 -20.56 -4.57
N GLY A 296 -23.74 -21.67 -4.73
CA GLY A 296 -24.79 -22.10 -3.81
C GLY A 296 -24.32 -22.21 -2.36
N PRO A 297 -25.27 -22.26 -1.40
CA PRO A 297 -24.97 -22.15 0.02
C PRO A 297 -24.07 -23.30 0.48
N THR A 298 -22.81 -23.00 0.80
CA THR A 298 -21.94 -23.90 1.55
C THR A 298 -22.13 -23.63 3.03
N LEU A 299 -22.62 -24.65 3.74
CA LEU A 299 -22.80 -24.61 5.20
C LEU A 299 -21.44 -24.69 5.89
N SER A 300 -20.81 -23.53 6.14
CA SER A 300 -19.68 -23.41 7.06
C SER A 300 -20.16 -22.89 8.40
N ILE A 301 -20.39 -23.81 9.35
CA ILE A 301 -20.57 -23.50 10.76
C ILE A 301 -19.16 -23.30 11.35
N GLY A 302 -18.74 -22.05 11.49
CA GLY A 302 -17.51 -21.69 12.21
C GLY A 302 -16.77 -20.52 11.57
N SER A 303 -16.70 -19.41 12.32
CA SER A 303 -16.13 -18.10 11.97
C SER A 303 -16.97 -17.27 11.01
N LEU A 304 -17.22 -16.02 11.43
CA LEU A 304 -17.84 -14.97 10.64
C LEU A 304 -17.19 -14.94 9.26
N SER A 305 -18.03 -14.92 8.23
CA SER A 305 -17.66 -14.44 6.91
C SER A 305 -16.61 -13.34 7.04
N THR A 306 -15.42 -13.56 6.49
CA THR A 306 -14.57 -12.46 6.04
C THR A 306 -15.50 -11.59 5.21
N ALA A 307 -15.96 -10.49 5.81
CA ALA A 307 -16.51 -9.40 5.03
C ALA A 307 -15.45 -9.12 3.96
N GLU A 308 -15.85 -8.93 2.71
CA GLU A 308 -15.05 -8.13 1.80
C GLU A 308 -14.56 -6.94 2.64
N GLU A 309 -13.24 -6.85 2.84
CA GLU A 309 -12.67 -5.68 3.47
C GLU A 309 -13.21 -4.52 2.65
N ALA A 310 -13.95 -3.61 3.28
CA ALA A 310 -14.46 -2.47 2.55
C ALA A 310 -13.24 -1.79 1.89
N THR A 311 -13.23 -1.72 0.57
CA THR A 311 -12.14 -1.12 -0.19
C THR A 311 -12.55 0.27 -0.62
N THR A 312 -11.58 1.18 -0.68
CA THR A 312 -11.74 2.46 -1.38
C THR A 312 -11.75 2.23 -2.88
N THR A 313 -12.32 3.17 -3.61
CA THR A 313 -12.27 3.16 -5.09
C THR A 313 -10.97 3.79 -5.58
N PRO A 314 -10.43 3.37 -6.76
CA PRO A 314 -9.25 3.99 -7.37
C PRO A 314 -9.36 5.52 -7.49
N LYS A 315 -10.57 6.02 -7.72
CA LYS A 315 -10.89 7.45 -7.73
C LYS A 315 -10.63 8.13 -6.39
N GLU A 316 -11.11 7.55 -5.29
CA GLU A 316 -10.94 8.11 -3.95
C GLU A 316 -9.47 8.12 -3.54
N ASP A 317 -8.75 7.03 -3.81
CA ASP A 317 -7.33 6.91 -3.51
C ASP A 317 -6.50 7.93 -4.32
N ALA A 318 -6.79 8.09 -5.61
CA ALA A 318 -6.13 9.10 -6.44
C ALA A 318 -6.36 10.53 -5.95
N ILE A 319 -7.55 10.85 -5.42
CA ILE A 319 -7.85 12.17 -4.84
C ILE A 319 -7.00 12.42 -3.58
N ILE A 320 -6.95 11.45 -2.67
CA ILE A 320 -6.20 11.57 -1.42
C ILE A 320 -4.71 11.68 -1.70
N VAL A 321 -4.16 10.80 -2.54
CA VAL A 321 -2.73 10.82 -2.91
C VAL A 321 -2.36 12.11 -3.64
N THR A 322 -3.26 12.67 -4.46
CA THR A 322 -3.06 14.00 -5.06
C THR A 322 -2.92 15.10 -4.01
N ALA A 323 -3.74 15.06 -2.96
CA ALA A 323 -3.68 16.04 -1.87
C ALA A 323 -2.40 15.90 -1.04
N VAL A 324 -2.02 14.67 -0.69
CA VAL A 324 -0.78 14.36 0.02
C VAL A 324 0.44 14.81 -0.79
N PHE A 325 0.49 14.51 -2.09
CA PHE A 325 1.58 14.94 -2.96
C PHE A 325 1.69 16.47 -3.02
N LYS A 326 0.57 17.20 -3.17
CA LYS A 326 0.57 18.67 -3.16
C LYS A 326 1.10 19.25 -1.84
N ALA A 327 0.75 18.64 -0.71
CA ALA A 327 1.30 19.04 0.58
C ALA A 327 2.81 18.76 0.70
N SER A 328 3.28 17.63 0.17
CA SER A 328 4.72 17.30 0.08
C SER A 328 5.49 18.27 -0.84
N VAL A 329 4.88 18.74 -1.94
CA VAL A 329 5.45 19.82 -2.76
C VAL A 329 5.58 21.11 -1.96
N ALA A 330 4.58 21.46 -1.16
CA ALA A 330 4.63 22.66 -0.31
C ALA A 330 5.71 22.54 0.78
N ASP A 331 5.88 21.35 1.36
CA ASP A 331 6.98 21.02 2.29
C ASP A 331 8.34 21.22 1.61
N ALA A 332 8.55 20.60 0.44
CA ALA A 332 9.79 20.71 -0.31
C ALA A 332 10.13 22.16 -0.66
N GLN A 333 9.13 22.97 -1.04
CA GLN A 333 9.30 24.41 -1.28
C GLN A 333 9.74 25.16 -0.02
N TYR A 334 9.13 24.85 1.12
CA TYR A 334 9.50 25.44 2.42
C TYR A 334 10.93 25.06 2.81
N ARG A 335 11.28 23.77 2.75
CA ARG A 335 12.62 23.26 3.07
C ARG A 335 13.70 23.83 2.16
N CYS A 336 13.37 24.13 0.90
CA CYS A 336 14.25 24.83 -0.05
C CYS A 336 14.32 26.35 0.18
N GLY A 337 13.63 26.91 1.18
CA GLY A 337 13.60 28.33 1.48
C GLY A 337 12.85 29.19 0.44
N ARG A 338 11.97 28.58 -0.36
CA ARG A 338 11.17 29.28 -1.39
C ARG A 338 9.90 29.90 -0.84
N THR A 339 9.36 29.32 0.22
CA THR A 339 8.15 29.76 0.91
C THR A 339 8.42 29.92 2.40
N THR A 340 7.55 30.68 3.06
CA THR A 340 7.54 30.88 4.50
C THR A 340 6.73 29.79 5.21
N SER A 341 6.93 29.62 6.52
CA SER A 341 6.13 28.70 7.35
C SER A 341 4.63 29.00 7.28
N THR A 342 4.27 30.29 7.20
CA THR A 342 2.87 30.72 7.02
C THR A 342 2.29 30.35 5.65
N GLU A 343 3.08 30.43 4.58
CA GLU A 343 2.64 30.03 3.24
C GLU A 343 2.51 28.51 3.14
N TYR A 344 3.43 27.76 3.76
CA TYR A 344 3.33 26.30 3.82
C TYR A 344 2.07 25.84 4.56
N ALA A 345 1.84 26.34 5.77
CA ALA A 345 0.64 26.00 6.55
C ALA A 345 -0.65 26.34 5.78
N LYS A 346 -0.68 27.51 5.13
CA LYS A 346 -1.82 27.93 4.30
C LYS A 346 -2.04 27.00 3.10
N ALA A 347 -0.97 26.58 2.40
CA ALA A 347 -1.07 25.68 1.26
C ALA A 347 -1.63 24.31 1.66
N VAL A 348 -1.24 23.81 2.85
CA VAL A 348 -1.77 22.58 3.43
C VAL A 348 -3.28 22.72 3.74
N ASP A 349 -3.69 23.80 4.41
CA ASP A 349 -5.10 24.09 4.71
C ASP A 349 -5.95 24.21 3.43
N GLU A 350 -5.44 24.90 2.40
CA GLU A 350 -6.14 25.07 1.12
C GLU A 350 -6.29 23.76 0.35
N THR A 351 -5.30 22.87 0.43
CA THR A 351 -5.29 21.58 -0.27
C THR A 351 -6.32 20.61 0.32
N PHE A 352 -6.42 20.55 1.65
CA PHE A 352 -7.31 19.61 2.35
C PHE A 352 -8.67 20.19 2.74
N GLY A 353 -8.84 21.52 2.69
CA GLY A 353 -10.03 22.20 3.21
C GLY A 353 -11.36 21.65 2.68
N SER A 354 -11.50 21.50 1.35
CA SER A 354 -12.72 20.96 0.74
C SER A 354 -12.91 19.47 0.99
N LEU A 355 -11.82 18.70 1.04
CA LEU A 355 -11.84 17.26 1.29
C LEU A 355 -12.32 16.95 2.70
N ILE A 356 -11.81 17.70 3.69
CA ILE A 356 -12.20 17.55 5.09
C ILE A 356 -13.63 18.04 5.34
N GLU A 357 -14.07 19.13 4.68
CA GLU A 357 -15.47 19.55 4.76
C GLU A 357 -16.39 18.43 4.24
N GLY A 358 -16.06 17.81 3.10
CA GLY A 358 -16.77 16.65 2.57
C GLY A 358 -16.78 15.46 3.54
N ALA A 359 -15.60 15.02 3.99
CA ALA A 359 -15.43 13.84 4.85
C ALA A 359 -16.12 13.98 6.22
N THR A 360 -16.39 15.19 6.69
CA THR A 360 -16.92 15.45 8.03
C THR A 360 -18.40 15.83 8.07
N THR A 361 -18.97 16.17 6.91
CA THR A 361 -20.39 16.51 6.75
C THR A 361 -21.25 15.32 6.31
N THR A 362 -20.63 14.24 5.82
CA THR A 362 -21.32 13.00 5.45
C THR A 362 -22.05 12.37 6.65
N THR A 363 -23.32 12.01 6.44
CA THR A 363 -24.19 11.48 7.51
C THR A 363 -23.84 10.03 7.89
N SER A 364 -23.23 9.29 6.96
CA SER A 364 -22.64 7.96 7.16
C SER A 364 -21.16 8.02 6.79
N PRO A 365 -20.24 7.87 7.74
CA PRO A 365 -18.82 7.85 7.43
C PRO A 365 -18.46 6.52 6.74
N ASP A 366 -17.67 6.64 5.68
CA ASP A 366 -17.08 5.55 4.93
C ASP A 366 -15.55 5.51 5.17
N LEU A 367 -14.87 4.57 4.53
CA LEU A 367 -13.41 4.45 4.64
C LEU A 367 -12.67 5.57 3.92
N SER A 368 -13.23 6.12 2.85
CA SER A 368 -12.67 7.28 2.15
C SER A 368 -12.57 8.50 3.09
N ALA A 369 -13.61 8.76 3.90
CA ALA A 369 -13.59 9.79 4.93
C ALA A 369 -12.54 9.51 6.02
N VAL A 370 -12.38 8.25 6.44
CA VAL A 370 -11.32 7.84 7.39
C VAL A 370 -9.94 8.14 6.81
N HIS A 371 -9.67 7.70 5.58
CA HIS A 371 -8.37 7.89 4.92
C HIS A 371 -8.07 9.37 4.71
N THR A 372 -9.06 10.16 4.30
CA THR A 372 -8.92 11.62 4.16
C THR A 372 -8.55 12.30 5.46
N ILE A 373 -9.26 11.99 6.56
CA ILE A 373 -8.99 12.58 7.89
C ILE A 373 -7.62 12.12 8.43
N SER A 374 -7.25 10.86 8.18
CA SER A 374 -5.97 10.30 8.61
C SER A 374 -4.81 10.97 7.86
N ALA A 375 -4.87 11.00 6.53
CA ALA A 375 -3.87 11.62 5.66
C ALA A 375 -3.67 13.11 5.98
N TYR A 376 -4.74 13.84 6.28
CA TYR A 376 -4.60 15.24 6.69
C TYR A 376 -3.91 15.39 8.05
N GLY A 377 -4.22 14.50 9.00
CA GLY A 377 -3.54 14.45 10.29
C GLY A 377 -2.04 14.19 10.15
N ASP A 378 -1.67 13.25 9.27
CA ASP A 378 -0.26 12.92 9.00
C ASP A 378 0.47 14.10 8.35
N VAL A 379 -0.14 14.75 7.34
CA VAL A 379 0.41 15.96 6.71
C VAL A 379 0.60 17.11 7.71
N LEU A 380 -0.29 17.26 8.69
CA LEU A 380 -0.15 18.28 9.74
C LEU A 380 0.96 17.92 10.76
N MET A 381 1.20 16.63 11.00
CA MET A 381 2.36 16.16 11.77
C MET A 381 3.66 16.46 11.01
N ASP A 382 3.71 16.18 9.71
CA ASP A 382 4.86 16.49 8.85
C ASP A 382 5.14 17.99 8.82
N LEU A 383 4.10 18.83 8.65
CA LEU A 383 4.22 20.29 8.77
C LEU A 383 4.86 20.68 10.10
N ALA A 384 4.40 20.10 11.22
CA ALA A 384 4.97 20.43 12.52
C ALA A 384 6.44 19.98 12.64
N SER A 385 6.76 18.79 12.13
CA SER A 385 8.11 18.22 12.09
C SER A 385 9.07 19.09 11.26
N SER A 386 8.71 19.42 10.03
CA SER A 386 9.54 20.24 9.12
C SER A 386 9.85 21.63 9.69
N LEU A 387 8.90 22.24 10.40
CA LEU A 387 9.12 23.51 11.09
C LEU A 387 10.06 23.36 12.30
N ALA A 388 10.14 22.19 12.92
CA ALA A 388 11.05 21.91 14.03
C ALA A 388 12.46 21.50 13.58
N ASP A 389 12.60 20.98 12.37
CA ASP A 389 13.87 20.53 11.77
C ASP A 389 14.64 21.63 11.02
N GLY A 390 13.98 22.76 10.73
CA GLY A 390 14.61 23.86 10.01
C GLY A 390 15.87 24.37 10.73
N GLY A 391 16.95 24.65 9.98
CA GLY A 391 18.21 25.20 10.53
C GLY A 391 18.07 26.56 11.25
N GLN A 392 16.87 27.15 11.23
CA GLN A 392 16.47 28.36 11.95
C GLN A 392 15.60 28.06 13.19
N TYR A 393 15.38 26.81 13.58
CA TYR A 393 14.58 26.43 14.75
C TYR A 393 15.36 26.64 16.06
N THR A 394 15.65 27.90 16.34
CA THR A 394 16.32 28.36 17.57
C THR A 394 15.49 29.46 18.20
N THR A 395 15.49 29.55 19.53
CA THR A 395 14.77 30.61 20.26
C THR A 395 15.21 32.02 19.85
N THR A 396 16.39 32.14 19.24
CA THR A 396 16.95 33.39 18.72
C THR A 396 16.49 33.75 17.31
N SER A 397 15.82 32.84 16.59
CA SER A 397 15.35 33.10 15.24
C SER A 397 14.13 34.04 15.24
N PRO A 398 14.06 34.99 14.29
CA PRO A 398 12.91 35.89 14.18
C PRO A 398 11.59 35.18 13.84
N THR A 399 11.65 33.99 13.22
CA THR A 399 10.45 33.21 12.85
C THR A 399 9.99 32.26 13.96
N PHE A 400 10.82 32.02 14.98
CA PHE A 400 10.59 30.98 15.99
C PHE A 400 9.22 31.07 16.66
N ALA A 401 8.81 32.26 17.09
CA ALA A 401 7.52 32.45 17.74
C ALA A 401 6.33 32.10 16.82
N THR A 402 6.43 32.43 15.54
CA THR A 402 5.43 32.11 14.52
C THR A 402 5.42 30.61 14.22
N ASP A 403 6.60 30.01 14.03
CA ASP A 403 6.76 28.59 13.71
C ASP A 403 6.19 27.71 14.83
N VAL A 404 6.46 28.07 16.09
CA VAL A 404 5.91 27.38 17.26
C VAL A 404 4.39 27.53 17.37
N ASP A 405 3.81 28.68 16.98
CA ASP A 405 2.36 28.87 16.98
C ASP A 405 1.66 28.04 15.90
N ILE A 406 2.28 27.94 14.72
CA ILE A 406 1.82 27.08 13.63
C ILE A 406 1.89 25.61 14.06
N GLN A 407 3.03 25.15 14.60
CA GLN A 407 3.20 23.79 15.13
C GLN A 407 2.12 23.47 16.16
N TRP A 408 1.95 24.33 17.18
CA TRP A 408 0.94 24.10 18.21
C TRP A 408 -0.48 24.00 17.64
N THR A 409 -0.79 24.84 16.65
CA THR A 409 -2.09 24.86 15.97
C THR A 409 -2.30 23.57 15.18
N ALA A 410 -1.34 23.17 14.34
CA ALA A 410 -1.37 21.93 13.57
C ALA A 410 -1.54 20.71 14.48
N LEU A 411 -0.71 20.56 15.52
CA LEU A 411 -0.78 19.45 16.47
C LEU A 411 -2.10 19.41 17.27
N THR A 412 -2.73 20.57 17.50
CA THR A 412 -4.07 20.64 18.11
C THR A 412 -5.15 20.15 17.14
N GLN A 413 -5.03 20.46 15.85
CA GLN A 413 -5.92 19.95 14.81
C GLN A 413 -5.77 18.42 14.65
N VAL A 414 -4.53 17.91 14.61
CA VAL A 414 -4.23 16.45 14.60
C VAL A 414 -4.95 15.75 15.74
N GLN A 415 -4.79 16.24 16.98
CA GLN A 415 -5.49 15.68 18.13
C GLN A 415 -7.01 15.67 17.97
N THR A 416 -7.58 16.74 17.42
CA THR A 416 -9.03 16.85 17.20
C THR A 416 -9.52 15.80 16.20
N MET A 417 -8.79 15.62 15.09
CA MET A 417 -9.10 14.65 14.04
C MET A 417 -8.95 13.22 14.52
N PHE A 418 -7.83 12.89 15.15
CA PHE A 418 -7.59 11.54 15.64
C PHE A 418 -8.47 11.18 16.84
N THR A 419 -8.88 12.17 17.64
CA THR A 419 -9.94 11.95 18.65
C THR A 419 -11.26 11.54 17.98
N ARG A 420 -11.64 12.21 16.89
CA ARG A 420 -12.82 11.84 16.10
C ARG A 420 -12.71 10.43 15.52
N LEU A 421 -11.59 10.07 14.90
CA LEU A 421 -11.35 8.72 14.36
C LEU A 421 -11.37 7.63 15.44
N SER A 422 -10.86 7.94 16.63
CA SER A 422 -10.87 7.01 17.77
C SER A 422 -12.22 6.93 18.51
N SER A 423 -13.28 7.53 17.96
CA SER A 423 -14.63 7.54 18.54
C SER A 423 -15.67 6.97 17.56
N ALA A 424 -16.81 6.52 18.07
CA ALA A 424 -17.94 6.13 17.22
C ALA A 424 -18.44 7.34 16.40
N PRO A 425 -18.84 7.15 15.13
CA PRO A 425 -19.00 5.89 14.40
C PRO A 425 -17.73 5.34 13.70
N TYR A 426 -16.60 6.05 13.70
CA TYR A 426 -15.40 5.66 12.96
C TYR A 426 -14.76 4.36 13.50
N THR A 427 -14.78 4.16 14.82
CA THR A 427 -14.23 2.94 15.44
C THR A 427 -14.93 1.64 15.03
N SER A 428 -16.13 1.69 14.44
CA SER A 428 -16.83 0.50 13.94
C SER A 428 -16.47 0.13 12.50
N ILE A 429 -15.94 1.07 11.72
CA ILE A 429 -15.53 0.82 10.33
C ILE A 429 -14.01 0.60 10.21
N MET A 430 -13.22 1.12 11.15
CA MET A 430 -11.77 1.01 11.10
C MET A 430 -11.27 -0.35 11.60
N PRO A 431 -10.33 -0.99 10.91
CA PRO A 431 -9.66 -2.18 11.42
C PRO A 431 -8.78 -1.84 12.63
N PRO A 432 -8.46 -2.84 13.50
CA PRO A 432 -7.61 -2.63 14.66
C PRO A 432 -6.21 -2.09 14.33
N SER A 433 -5.68 -2.37 13.14
CA SER A 433 -4.41 -1.83 12.65
C SER A 433 -4.46 -0.31 12.58
N ASN A 434 -5.43 0.25 11.85
CA ASN A 434 -5.55 1.70 11.65
C ASN A 434 -5.84 2.40 12.98
N LEU A 435 -6.58 1.77 13.89
CA LEU A 435 -6.77 2.30 15.25
C LEU A 435 -5.46 2.33 16.03
N ALA A 436 -4.55 1.36 15.87
CA ALA A 436 -3.24 1.42 16.50
C ALA A 436 -2.47 2.66 16.03
N ASP A 437 -2.46 2.92 14.73
CA ASP A 437 -1.75 4.05 14.11
C ASP A 437 -2.35 5.40 14.56
N VAL A 438 -3.68 5.53 14.58
CA VAL A 438 -4.38 6.70 15.13
C VAL A 438 -3.97 6.97 16.59
N PHE A 439 -3.86 5.93 17.42
CA PHE A 439 -3.43 6.10 18.81
C PHE A 439 -1.93 6.44 18.94
N ILE A 440 -1.07 5.95 18.04
CA ILE A 440 0.34 6.38 17.97
C ILE A 440 0.40 7.87 17.63
N GLY A 441 -0.29 8.30 16.57
CA GLY A 441 -0.33 9.70 16.15
C GLY A 441 -0.87 10.64 17.22
N ARG A 442 -1.86 10.20 18.02
CA ARG A 442 -2.30 10.96 19.22
C ARG A 442 -1.22 11.03 20.29
N GLY A 443 -0.49 9.95 20.53
CA GLY A 443 0.63 9.98 21.46
C GLY A 443 1.70 10.97 21.01
N ASP A 444 2.06 10.92 19.73
CA ASP A 444 3.07 11.77 19.11
C ASP A 444 2.67 13.25 19.14
N ALA A 445 1.43 13.57 18.77
CA ALA A 445 0.93 14.94 18.79
C ALA A 445 0.95 15.55 20.20
N ASP A 446 0.56 14.80 21.24
CA ASP A 446 0.61 15.30 22.62
C ASP A 446 2.04 15.41 23.14
N LEU A 447 2.94 14.50 22.76
CA LEU A 447 4.33 14.55 23.20
C LEU A 447 5.11 15.68 22.51
N PHE A 448 4.83 15.95 21.23
CA PHE A 448 5.38 17.09 20.50
C PHE A 448 4.89 18.41 21.13
N ARG A 449 3.60 18.51 21.46
CA ARG A 449 3.07 19.68 22.21
C ARG A 449 3.69 19.79 23.60
N PHE A 450 3.96 18.67 24.27
CA PHE A 450 4.69 18.68 25.54
C PHE A 450 6.08 19.30 25.36
N ARG A 451 6.85 18.90 24.34
CA ARG A 451 8.15 19.53 24.00
C ARG A 451 8.02 21.03 23.84
N ILE A 452 7.07 21.49 23.03
CA ILE A 452 6.81 22.94 22.82
C ILE A 452 6.48 23.65 24.15
N ALA A 453 5.69 23.00 25.01
CA ALA A 453 5.29 23.58 26.30
C ALA A 453 6.45 23.78 27.28
N LEU A 454 7.62 23.17 27.04
CA LEU A 454 8.82 23.33 27.86
C LEU A 454 9.65 24.56 27.49
N PHE A 455 9.38 25.24 26.38
CA PHE A 455 10.12 26.44 26.00
C PHE A 455 9.91 27.59 27.00
N GLU A 456 10.93 28.44 27.19
CA GLU A 456 10.87 29.51 28.18
C GLU A 456 9.81 30.58 27.85
N ASP A 457 9.67 30.95 26.58
CA ASP A 457 8.85 32.10 26.13
C ASP A 457 7.48 31.74 25.54
N VAL A 458 6.97 30.53 25.78
CA VAL A 458 5.63 30.15 25.28
C VAL A 458 4.47 30.67 26.13
N LYS A 459 3.27 30.67 25.53
CA LYS A 459 2.03 31.10 26.17
C LYS A 459 1.84 30.36 27.51
N PRO A 460 1.49 31.06 28.63
CA PRO A 460 1.36 30.43 29.94
C PRO A 460 0.38 29.26 30.00
N ALA A 461 -0.68 29.29 29.17
CA ALA A 461 -1.64 28.20 29.06
C ALA A 461 -1.00 26.90 28.55
N TRP A 462 -0.07 27.00 27.60
CA TRP A 462 0.64 25.84 27.03
C TRP A 462 1.58 25.22 28.06
N ARG A 463 2.35 26.05 28.76
CA ARG A 463 3.23 25.61 29.86
C ARG A 463 2.44 24.87 30.95
N LYS A 464 1.25 25.38 31.30
CA LYS A 464 0.36 24.74 32.29
C LYS A 464 -0.18 23.38 31.83
N SER A 465 -0.31 23.15 30.52
CA SER A 465 -0.78 21.86 29.99
C SER A 465 0.30 20.77 29.93
N ALA A 466 1.59 21.10 30.09
CA ALA A 466 2.69 20.14 29.94
C ALA A 466 2.50 18.83 30.74
N PRO A 467 2.13 18.84 32.04
CA PRO A 467 1.95 17.60 32.80
C PRO A 467 0.81 16.71 32.26
N THR A 468 -0.24 17.33 31.72
CA THR A 468 -1.38 16.62 31.14
C THR A 468 -1.00 16.00 29.79
N LEU A 469 -0.28 16.75 28.96
CA LEU A 469 0.13 16.31 27.62
C LEU A 469 1.01 15.05 27.68
N VAL A 470 2.06 15.06 28.50
CA VAL A 470 2.94 13.88 28.63
C VAL A 470 2.22 12.67 29.25
N ALA A 471 1.28 12.91 30.18
CA ALA A 471 0.48 11.84 30.76
C ALA A 471 -0.50 11.21 29.75
N ASN A 472 -1.13 12.05 28.92
CA ASN A 472 -2.01 11.61 27.84
C ASN A 472 -1.25 10.82 26.78
N ALA A 473 -0.07 11.29 26.36
CA ALA A 473 0.77 10.60 25.39
C ALA A 473 1.03 9.14 25.80
N GLY A 474 1.44 8.92 27.05
CA GLY A 474 1.63 7.57 27.60
C GLY A 474 0.36 6.72 27.61
N VAL A 475 -0.82 7.30 27.83
CA VAL A 475 -2.11 6.58 27.73
C VAL A 475 -2.40 6.19 26.29
N PHE A 476 -2.18 7.08 25.34
CA PHE A 476 -2.42 6.81 23.93
C PHE A 476 -1.51 5.72 23.38
N TYR A 477 -0.20 5.76 23.69
CA TYR A 477 0.72 4.69 23.27
C TYR A 477 0.37 3.32 23.87
N ARG A 478 -0.11 3.24 25.12
CA ARG A 478 -0.62 1.98 25.69
C ARG A 478 -1.89 1.49 25.01
N GLY A 479 -2.75 2.43 24.57
CA GLY A 479 -3.89 2.14 23.71
C GLY A 479 -3.47 1.55 22.37
N ALA A 480 -2.53 2.20 21.67
CA ALA A 480 -1.94 1.72 20.43
C ALA A 480 -1.36 0.31 20.56
N ARG A 481 -0.61 0.05 21.63
CA ARG A 481 -0.06 -1.29 21.94
C ARG A 481 -1.15 -2.37 21.98
N SER A 482 -2.31 -2.04 22.57
CA SER A 482 -3.43 -2.97 22.72
C SER A 482 -4.14 -3.24 21.39
N TYR A 483 -4.25 -2.22 20.52
CA TYR A 483 -4.81 -2.37 19.18
C TYR A 483 -3.84 -3.11 18.24
N ALA A 484 -2.54 -2.84 18.32
CA ALA A 484 -1.52 -3.55 17.56
C ALA A 484 -1.46 -5.05 17.92
N GLU A 485 -1.65 -5.39 19.20
CA GLU A 485 -1.77 -6.78 19.65
C GLU A 485 -3.03 -7.47 19.08
N ARG A 486 -4.15 -6.75 18.97
CA ARG A 486 -5.37 -7.26 18.33
C ARG A 486 -5.24 -7.40 16.81
N ALA A 487 -4.38 -6.60 16.19
CA ALA A 487 -4.08 -6.63 14.77
C ALA A 487 -2.94 -7.61 14.41
N ASP A 488 -2.38 -8.33 15.39
CA ASP A 488 -1.20 -9.20 15.23
C ASP A 488 0.04 -8.49 14.62
N ARG A 489 0.17 -7.18 14.82
CA ARG A 489 1.30 -6.37 14.32
C ARG A 489 2.39 -6.24 15.38
N ALA A 490 3.25 -7.25 15.49
CA ALA A 490 4.30 -7.32 16.53
C ALA A 490 5.28 -6.13 16.52
N GLN A 491 5.65 -5.62 15.34
CA GLN A 491 6.54 -4.47 15.21
C GLN A 491 5.89 -3.19 15.75
N VAL A 492 4.66 -2.88 15.31
CA VAL A 492 3.88 -1.71 15.77
C VAL A 492 3.66 -1.78 17.28
N ARG A 493 3.36 -2.97 17.82
CA ARG A 493 3.25 -3.19 19.27
C ARG A 493 4.54 -2.84 19.99
N GLY A 494 5.70 -3.26 19.47
CA GLY A 494 7.01 -2.96 20.03
C GLY A 494 7.32 -1.46 20.02
N THR A 495 7.01 -0.78 18.92
CA THR A 495 7.16 0.68 18.79
C THR A 495 6.27 1.41 19.79
N ALA A 496 5.00 1.05 19.89
CA ALA A 496 4.07 1.66 20.84
C ALA A 496 4.50 1.45 22.31
N ASP A 497 5.03 0.28 22.65
CA ASP A 497 5.55 0.00 24.00
C ASP A 497 6.78 0.86 24.32
N ALA A 498 7.71 1.00 23.37
CA ALA A 498 8.88 1.87 23.51
C ALA A 498 8.49 3.35 23.63
N LYS A 499 7.59 3.86 22.79
CA LYS A 499 7.06 5.24 22.88
C LYS A 499 6.37 5.49 24.24
N ALA A 500 5.64 4.50 24.76
CA ALA A 500 5.04 4.59 26.10
C ALA A 500 6.09 4.70 27.22
N ILE A 501 7.21 3.97 27.13
CA ILE A 501 8.32 4.07 28.08
C ILE A 501 8.95 5.46 28.03
N VAL A 502 9.20 6.00 26.83
CA VAL A 502 9.74 7.36 26.64
C VAL A 502 8.82 8.40 27.31
N ALA A 503 7.52 8.34 27.06
CA ALA A 503 6.55 9.26 27.67
C ALA A 503 6.51 9.13 29.21
N ASP A 504 6.54 7.90 29.74
CA ASP A 504 6.56 7.67 31.19
C ASP A 504 7.85 8.22 31.84
N ILE A 505 9.01 8.08 31.19
CA ILE A 505 10.29 8.63 31.66
C ILE A 505 10.25 10.17 31.65
N LEU A 506 9.84 10.78 30.53
CA LEU A 506 9.76 12.24 30.40
C LEU A 506 8.81 12.84 31.44
N LYS A 507 7.72 12.14 31.76
CA LYS A 507 6.79 12.53 32.83
C LYS A 507 7.47 12.54 34.22
N GLU A 508 8.21 11.50 34.57
CA GLU A 508 8.91 11.43 35.86
C GLU A 508 9.99 12.52 35.96
N VAL A 509 10.79 12.70 34.91
CA VAL A 509 11.83 13.74 34.84
C VAL A 509 11.22 15.14 34.97
N ALA A 510 10.11 15.42 34.28
CA ALA A 510 9.40 16.70 34.38
C ALA A 510 8.81 16.96 35.78
N SER A 511 8.55 15.89 36.55
CA SER A 511 8.11 15.99 37.95
C SER A 511 9.27 16.10 38.97
N GLY A 512 10.53 16.05 38.50
CA GLY A 512 11.72 16.07 39.34
C GLY A 512 12.06 14.72 39.99
N SER A 513 11.43 13.63 39.53
CA SER A 513 11.69 12.26 39.98
C SER A 513 12.85 11.64 39.21
N THR A 514 13.71 10.90 39.91
CA THR A 514 14.80 10.11 39.32
C THR A 514 14.61 8.59 39.52
N GLU A 515 13.38 8.18 39.88
CA GLU A 515 13.06 6.79 40.13
C GLU A 515 13.11 5.98 38.82
N ILE A 516 13.82 4.85 38.83
CA ILE A 516 13.90 3.92 37.71
C ILE A 516 12.92 2.78 37.96
N LYS A 517 11.85 2.72 37.17
CA LYS A 517 10.82 1.67 37.27
C LYS A 517 11.31 0.36 36.66
N ASP A 518 10.90 -0.78 37.23
CA ASP A 518 11.37 -2.10 36.80
C ASP A 518 10.96 -2.45 35.36
N ASN A 519 9.86 -1.90 34.86
CA ASN A 519 9.40 -2.11 33.48
C ASN A 519 10.26 -1.40 32.42
N TRP A 520 11.17 -0.50 32.81
CA TRP A 520 12.07 0.20 31.90
C TRP A 520 13.40 -0.55 31.68
N LYS A 521 13.83 -1.34 32.66
CA LYS A 521 15.15 -1.99 32.68
C LYS A 521 15.27 -3.02 31.56
N GLY A 522 16.43 -3.06 30.89
CA GLY A 522 16.74 -4.02 29.84
C GLY A 522 15.97 -3.82 28.53
N ARG A 523 15.34 -2.65 28.33
CA ARG A 523 14.64 -2.26 27.09
C ARG A 523 15.42 -1.27 26.23
N SER A 524 16.65 -0.93 26.64
CA SER A 524 17.48 0.13 26.06
C SER A 524 17.63 0.05 24.53
N THR A 525 17.81 -1.12 23.94
CA THR A 525 18.00 -1.25 22.49
C THR A 525 16.76 -0.84 21.69
N ASN A 526 15.58 -1.30 22.10
CA ASN A 526 14.33 -0.96 21.40
C ASN A 526 13.93 0.49 21.66
N VAL A 527 14.11 0.97 22.89
CA VAL A 527 13.84 2.37 23.23
C VAL A 527 14.79 3.30 22.48
N ALA A 528 16.07 2.95 22.33
CA ALA A 528 17.04 3.75 21.59
C ALA A 528 16.64 3.94 20.12
N LYS A 529 16.26 2.85 19.43
CA LYS A 529 15.83 2.92 18.02
C LYS A 529 14.61 3.85 17.86
N VAL A 530 13.61 3.69 18.72
CA VAL A 530 12.37 4.48 18.64
C VAL A 530 12.61 5.93 19.05
N LEU A 531 13.45 6.17 20.05
CA LEU A 531 13.80 7.50 20.52
C LEU A 531 14.58 8.29 19.47
N GLU A 532 15.48 7.64 18.73
CA GLU A 532 16.18 8.26 17.58
C GLU A 532 15.17 8.76 16.53
N GLN A 533 14.20 7.91 16.16
CA GLN A 533 13.12 8.30 15.25
C GLN A 533 12.28 9.46 15.80
N MET A 534 11.89 9.42 17.07
CA MET A 534 11.12 10.50 17.70
C MET A 534 11.87 11.84 17.75
N VAL A 535 13.20 11.81 17.74
CA VAL A 535 14.03 13.04 17.68
C VAL A 535 14.12 13.55 16.26
N GLU A 536 14.30 12.66 15.29
CA GLU A 536 14.29 12.99 13.86
C GLU A 536 12.95 13.58 13.41
N GLU A 537 11.82 13.09 13.96
CA GLU A 537 10.47 13.63 13.71
C GLU A 537 10.16 14.89 14.56
N GLY A 538 11.14 15.39 15.33
CA GLY A 538 10.95 16.55 16.21
C GLY A 538 9.98 16.34 17.39
N ILE A 539 9.45 15.13 17.61
CA ILE A 539 8.52 14.83 18.71
C ILE A 539 9.22 15.01 20.07
N VAL A 540 10.48 14.58 20.17
CA VAL A 540 11.30 14.69 21.40
C VAL A 540 12.54 15.54 21.11
N GLY A 541 12.88 16.46 22.01
CA GLY A 541 14.12 17.24 21.87
C GLY A 541 15.36 16.38 22.10
N GLY A 542 16.38 16.56 21.25
CA GLY A 542 17.64 15.80 21.30
C GLY A 542 18.37 15.88 22.65
N GLU A 543 18.17 16.96 23.40
CA GLU A 543 18.70 17.14 24.76
C GLU A 543 18.16 16.11 25.77
N ASN A 544 17.02 15.49 25.49
CA ASN A 544 16.40 14.51 26.37
C ASN A 544 16.92 13.08 26.15
N VAL A 545 17.62 12.82 25.04
CA VAL A 545 18.01 11.48 24.60
C VAL A 545 18.87 10.77 25.63
N GLU A 546 19.95 11.40 26.07
CA GLU A 546 20.90 10.80 27.00
C GLU A 546 20.28 10.51 28.36
N GLY A 547 19.36 11.38 28.81
CA GLY A 547 18.61 11.21 30.06
C GLY A 547 17.66 10.01 30.01
N VAL A 548 16.90 9.89 28.91
CA VAL A 548 15.98 8.76 28.70
C VAL A 548 16.75 7.44 28.63
N LEU A 549 17.83 7.38 27.85
CA LEU A 549 18.61 6.15 27.69
C LEU A 549 19.21 5.67 29.01
N LYS A 550 19.74 6.57 29.85
CA LYS A 550 20.29 6.22 31.17
C LYS A 550 19.26 5.55 32.09
N MET A 551 17.98 5.88 31.96
CA MET A 551 16.89 5.28 32.76
C MET A 551 16.41 3.92 32.24
N THR A 552 16.89 3.47 31.08
CA THR A 552 16.52 2.19 30.46
C THR A 552 17.62 1.13 30.47
N LEU A 553 18.79 1.48 31.01
CA LEU A 553 19.95 0.60 31.14
C LEU A 553 19.69 -0.63 32.03
#